data_AF-A0A956ICB2-F1
#
_entry.id   AF-A0A956ICB2-F1
#
_cell.length_a   1.000
_cell.length_b   1.000
_cell.length_c   1.000
_cell.angle_alpha   90.00
_cell.angle_beta   90.00
_cell.angle_gamma   90.00
#
_symmetry.space_group_name_H-M   'P 1'
#
loop_
_entity.id
_entity.type
_entity.pdbx_description
1 polymer ?
#
loop_
_entity_poly.entity_id
_entity_poly.type
_entity_poly.pdbx_seq_one_letter_code
_entity_poly.pdbx_strand_id
1 'polypeptide(L)'
;MKTLAVRATLCSLVVLASATAFAQDPEPRLRDEVPGAWMLYGVSLGGLLEDDTTYAAVGLEVSYAHVLPSLLAPGLFVELRYDQGAEGASLSFGPQIGYAFFVLDAGPYARFGRHSAIGFRARACVAIVGAVSFCGGAAALSGGERFGEVTLLLKYPRRREPA
;
A
#
# COMPACT_ATOMS: atom_id res chain seq x y z
N MET A 1 -0.72 -35.61 15.11
CA MET A 1 -1.19 -34.24 15.37
C MET A 1 -0.30 -33.62 16.43
N LYS A 2 0.54 -32.65 16.06
CA LYS A 2 1.32 -31.85 16.99
C LYS A 2 1.04 -30.38 16.70
N THR A 3 0.48 -29.71 17.68
CA THR A 3 0.15 -28.29 17.72
C THR A 3 1.45 -27.48 17.61
N LEU A 4 1.64 -26.77 16.49
CA LEU A 4 2.73 -25.81 16.36
C LEU A 4 2.25 -24.48 16.95
N ALA A 5 2.58 -24.25 18.21
CA ALA A 5 2.38 -22.96 18.86
C ALA A 5 3.36 -21.94 18.27
N VAL A 6 2.87 -21.05 17.40
CA VAL A 6 3.64 -19.90 16.94
C VAL A 6 3.43 -18.77 17.95
N ARG A 7 4.32 -18.74 18.96
CA ARG A 7 4.57 -17.52 19.74
C ARG A 7 5.40 -16.59 18.86
N ALA A 8 4.77 -15.57 18.28
CA ALA A 8 5.48 -14.47 17.61
C ALA A 8 5.34 -13.21 18.48
N THR A 9 6.48 -12.71 18.95
CA THR A 9 6.60 -11.54 19.82
C THR A 9 7.58 -10.57 19.14
N LEU A 10 7.19 -9.28 19.15
CA LEU A 10 7.99 -8.03 18.99
C LEU A 10 8.26 -7.43 17.58
N CYS A 11 7.53 -6.33 17.35
CA CYS A 11 8.00 -4.96 17.02
C CYS A 11 8.45 -4.55 15.61
N SER A 12 7.68 -3.61 15.01
CA SER A 12 8.14 -2.33 14.40
C SER A 12 6.93 -1.55 13.84
N LEU A 13 6.28 -0.64 14.57
CA LEU A 13 6.58 0.79 14.76
C LEU A 13 6.89 1.54 13.43
N VAL A 14 5.89 2.25 12.90
CA VAL A 14 6.06 3.41 12.00
C VAL A 14 6.64 4.56 12.83
N VAL A 15 7.88 4.39 13.30
CA VAL A 15 8.77 5.41 13.87
C VAL A 15 10.19 4.92 13.59
N LEU A 16 10.64 5.07 12.34
CA LEU A 16 12.07 4.96 12.02
C LEU A 16 12.46 5.61 10.69
N ALA A 17 11.58 6.40 10.07
CA ALA A 17 11.92 7.24 8.90
C ALA A 17 11.71 8.74 9.13
N SER A 18 11.33 9.16 10.34
CA SER A 18 11.57 10.52 10.85
C SER A 18 12.85 10.60 11.71
N ALA A 19 13.55 9.47 11.91
CA ALA A 19 14.64 9.33 12.88
C ALA A 19 15.99 9.99 12.51
N THR A 20 16.10 10.75 11.43
CA THR A 20 17.33 11.52 11.15
C THR A 20 17.10 12.99 10.76
N ALA A 21 15.87 13.48 10.66
CA ALA A 21 15.62 14.87 10.27
C ALA A 21 15.42 15.85 11.45
N PHE A 22 15.16 15.38 12.67
CA PHE A 22 14.88 16.25 13.83
C PHE A 22 15.42 15.73 15.17
N ALA A 23 16.59 15.07 15.18
CA ALA A 23 17.26 14.71 16.43
C ALA A 23 17.95 15.94 17.07
N GLN A 24 17.15 16.87 17.61
CA GLN A 24 17.60 17.87 18.58
C GLN A 24 16.70 18.02 19.81
N ASP A 25 15.55 17.34 19.90
CA ASP A 25 14.65 17.47 21.06
C ASP A 25 14.55 16.19 21.93
N PRO A 26 14.64 16.29 23.27
CA PRO A 26 14.77 15.13 24.17
C PRO A 26 13.44 14.56 24.71
N GLU A 27 12.27 14.95 24.18
CA GLU A 27 10.97 14.41 24.64
C GLU A 27 10.26 13.61 23.54
N PRO A 28 9.79 12.37 23.80
CA PRO A 28 9.08 11.58 22.79
C PRO A 28 7.64 12.06 22.62
N ARG A 29 7.44 13.13 21.83
CA ARG A 29 6.13 13.71 21.43
C ARG A 29 5.36 12.88 20.38
N LEU A 30 5.64 11.59 20.27
CA LEU A 30 5.18 10.74 19.16
C LEU A 30 3.65 10.62 19.04
N ARG A 31 2.89 10.78 20.14
CA ARG A 31 1.42 10.66 20.12
C ARG A 31 0.72 11.89 19.53
N ASP A 32 1.34 13.07 19.62
CA ASP A 32 0.79 14.33 19.11
C ASP A 32 1.35 14.70 17.72
N GLU A 33 2.46 14.08 17.32
CA GLU A 33 3.09 14.32 16.01
C GLU A 33 2.51 13.47 14.87
N VAL A 34 1.96 12.29 15.19
CA VAL A 34 1.46 11.32 14.20
C VAL A 34 0.06 11.67 13.65
N PRO A 35 -0.92 12.10 14.47
CA PRO A 35 -2.21 12.50 13.93
C PRO A 35 -2.10 13.67 12.94
N GLY A 36 -2.95 13.64 11.91
CA GLY A 36 -3.03 14.70 10.91
C GLY A 36 -3.16 14.20 9.48
N ALA A 37 -3.10 15.13 8.54
CA ALA A 37 -3.16 14.85 7.12
C ALA A 37 -1.77 14.51 6.56
N TRP A 38 -1.69 13.37 5.88
CA TRP A 38 -0.47 12.84 5.29
C TRP A 38 -0.66 12.60 3.81
N MET A 39 0.36 12.98 3.04
CA MET A 39 0.52 12.59 1.65
C MET A 39 1.63 11.55 1.59
N LEU A 40 1.37 10.41 0.96
CA LEU A 40 2.28 9.30 0.83
C LEU A 40 2.57 9.10 -0.66
N TYR A 41 3.82 9.30 -1.07
CA TYR A 41 4.25 9.03 -2.44
C TYR A 41 5.02 7.72 -2.45
N GLY A 42 4.75 6.81 -3.37
CA GLY A 42 5.42 5.53 -3.37
C GLY A 42 5.72 4.95 -4.73
N VAL A 43 6.65 4.01 -4.72
CA VAL A 43 7.03 3.17 -5.85
C VAL A 43 6.67 1.73 -5.49
N SER A 44 5.98 1.05 -6.40
CA SER A 44 5.63 -0.37 -6.28
C SER A 44 6.44 -1.22 -7.24
N LEU A 45 6.87 -2.39 -6.78
CA LEU A 45 7.48 -3.46 -7.57
C LEU A 45 6.83 -4.78 -7.16
N GLY A 46 6.30 -5.54 -8.11
CA GLY A 46 5.57 -6.76 -7.76
C GLY A 46 5.45 -7.76 -8.90
N GLY A 47 4.85 -8.89 -8.56
CA GLY A 47 4.44 -9.93 -9.48
C GLY A 47 2.91 -9.98 -9.57
N LEU A 48 2.40 -10.16 -10.78
CA LEU A 48 1.02 -10.53 -11.07
C LEU A 48 0.97 -12.04 -11.34
N LEU A 49 0.03 -12.71 -10.71
CA LEU A 49 -0.23 -14.14 -10.83
C LEU A 49 -1.52 -14.30 -11.64
N GLU A 50 -1.37 -14.71 -12.89
CA GLU A 50 -2.46 -14.92 -13.85
C GLU A 50 -2.39 -16.36 -14.35
N ASP A 51 -3.39 -17.16 -13.99
CA ASP A 51 -3.43 -18.61 -14.23
C ASP A 51 -2.09 -19.28 -13.82
N ASP A 52 -1.36 -19.86 -14.77
CA ASP A 52 -0.07 -20.55 -14.56
C ASP A 52 1.15 -19.66 -14.89
N THR A 53 0.95 -18.36 -15.13
CA THR A 53 2.02 -17.43 -15.52
C THR A 53 2.20 -16.31 -14.50
N THR A 54 3.46 -15.90 -14.30
CA THR A 54 3.81 -14.76 -13.45
C THR A 54 4.39 -13.65 -14.31
N TYR A 55 3.86 -12.44 -14.16
CA TYR A 55 4.32 -11.24 -14.85
C TYR A 55 4.88 -10.21 -13.87
N ALA A 56 5.92 -9.49 -14.27
CA ALA A 56 6.44 -8.40 -13.46
C ALA A 56 5.57 -7.14 -13.62
N ALA A 57 5.54 -6.32 -12.58
CA ALA A 57 4.92 -5.02 -12.62
C ALA A 57 5.67 -4.01 -11.77
N VAL A 58 5.66 -2.76 -12.23
CA VAL A 58 6.28 -1.62 -11.55
C VAL A 58 5.35 -0.42 -11.61
N GLY A 59 5.25 0.35 -10.54
CA GLY A 59 4.31 1.46 -10.50
C GLY A 59 4.67 2.59 -9.56
N LEU A 60 3.84 3.61 -9.64
CA LEU A 60 3.86 4.79 -8.81
C LEU A 60 2.50 4.90 -8.13
N GLU A 61 2.52 5.09 -6.83
CA GLU A 61 1.33 5.27 -6.02
C GLU A 61 1.38 6.62 -5.31
N VAL A 62 0.26 7.33 -5.27
CA VAL A 62 0.05 8.48 -4.41
C VAL A 62 -1.14 8.17 -3.52
N SER A 63 -0.96 8.32 -2.21
CA SER A 63 -2.04 8.16 -1.24
C SER A 63 -2.17 9.39 -0.37
N TYR A 64 -3.40 9.74 -0.04
CA TYR A 64 -3.70 10.71 1.00
C TYR A 64 -4.35 9.96 2.16
N ALA A 65 -3.88 10.18 3.38
CA ALA A 65 -4.45 9.57 4.58
C ALA A 65 -4.59 10.61 5.68
N HIS A 66 -5.73 10.59 6.38
CA HIS A 66 -5.92 11.40 7.57
C HIS A 66 -5.85 10.50 8.81
N VAL A 67 -4.73 10.56 9.53
CA VAL A 67 -4.49 9.71 10.70
C VAL A 67 -5.19 10.31 11.91
N LEU A 68 -6.15 9.57 12.46
CA LEU A 68 -6.88 9.95 13.67
C LEU A 68 -6.09 9.57 14.94
N PRO A 69 -6.42 10.16 16.10
CA PRO A 69 -5.81 9.76 17.39
C PRO A 69 -6.00 8.29 17.75
N SER A 70 -7.01 7.62 17.18
CA SER A 70 -7.27 6.18 17.32
C SER A 70 -6.35 5.31 16.45
N LEU A 71 -5.44 5.92 15.67
CA LEU A 71 -4.61 5.29 14.63
C LEU A 71 -5.38 4.72 13.44
N LEU A 72 -6.68 5.00 13.36
CA LEU A 72 -7.46 4.80 12.16
C LEU A 72 -7.07 5.86 11.13
N ALA A 73 -6.80 5.44 9.90
CA ALA A 73 -6.33 6.30 8.83
C ALA A 73 -7.19 6.11 7.57
N PRO A 74 -8.40 6.71 7.50
CA PRO A 74 -9.14 6.80 6.25
C PRO A 74 -8.37 7.63 5.22
N GLY A 75 -8.47 7.24 3.96
CA GLY A 75 -7.70 7.84 2.89
C GLY A 75 -8.19 7.48 1.50
N LEU A 76 -7.43 7.94 0.53
CA LEU A 76 -7.59 7.67 -0.88
C LEU A 76 -6.24 7.30 -1.46
N PHE A 77 -6.24 6.46 -2.48
CA PHE A 77 -5.04 6.18 -3.26
C PHE A 77 -5.32 6.30 -4.75
N VAL A 78 -4.26 6.56 -5.51
CA VAL A 78 -4.19 6.44 -6.96
C VAL A 78 -2.87 5.75 -7.27
N GLU A 79 -2.91 4.71 -8.08
CA GLU A 79 -1.74 3.96 -8.52
C GLU A 79 -1.75 3.82 -10.03
N LEU A 80 -0.63 4.18 -10.67
CA LEU A 80 -0.34 3.91 -12.06
C LEU A 80 0.78 2.88 -12.13
N ARG A 81 0.60 1.82 -12.92
CA ARG A 81 1.55 0.71 -13.06
C ARG A 81 1.81 0.40 -14.52
N TYR A 82 3.03 0.01 -14.83
CA TYR A 82 3.32 -0.81 -15.99
C TYR A 82 3.16 -2.29 -15.63
N ASP A 83 2.44 -3.00 -16.49
CA ASP A 83 2.09 -4.41 -16.36
C ASP A 83 2.68 -5.15 -17.56
N GLN A 84 3.67 -6.02 -17.29
CA GLN A 84 4.33 -6.80 -18.34
C GLN A 84 3.37 -7.78 -19.02
N GLY A 85 2.42 -8.37 -18.29
CA GLY A 85 1.48 -9.35 -18.85
C GLY A 85 0.49 -8.69 -19.82
N ALA A 86 0.07 -7.47 -19.49
CA ALA A 86 -0.77 -6.66 -20.36
C ALA A 86 0.00 -6.00 -21.51
N GLU A 87 1.33 -6.04 -21.50
CA GLU A 87 2.22 -5.22 -22.32
C GLU A 87 1.81 -3.75 -22.31
N GLY A 88 1.48 -3.22 -21.12
CA GLY A 88 0.76 -1.95 -21.04
C GLY A 88 0.71 -1.32 -19.66
N ALA A 89 -0.20 -0.38 -19.48
CA ALA A 89 -0.37 0.36 -18.24
C ALA A 89 -1.65 -0.04 -17.54
N SER A 90 -1.67 0.07 -16.22
CA SER A 90 -2.88 -0.06 -15.41
C SER A 90 -3.01 1.10 -14.44
N LEU A 91 -4.24 1.50 -14.20
CA LEU A 91 -4.63 2.55 -13.28
C LEU A 91 -5.60 1.97 -12.28
N SER A 92 -5.36 2.23 -11.00
CA SER A 92 -6.35 1.99 -9.95
C SER A 92 -6.43 3.15 -9.01
N PHE A 93 -7.61 3.35 -8.43
CA PHE A 93 -7.82 4.35 -7.41
C PHE A 93 -8.98 3.95 -6.53
N GLY A 94 -9.06 4.50 -5.33
CA GLY A 94 -10.18 4.21 -4.45
C GLY A 94 -9.95 4.59 -3.00
N PRO A 95 -10.92 4.26 -2.13
CA PRO A 95 -10.74 4.36 -0.69
C PRO A 95 -9.61 3.47 -0.19
N GLN A 96 -8.94 3.99 0.84
CA GLN A 96 -7.96 3.27 1.64
C GLN A 96 -8.33 3.43 3.11
N ILE A 97 -8.18 2.36 3.89
CA ILE A 97 -8.35 2.37 5.33
C ILE A 97 -7.13 1.71 5.97
N GLY A 98 -6.37 2.50 6.71
CA GLY A 98 -5.26 2.04 7.53
C GLY A 98 -5.69 1.86 8.98
N TYR A 99 -5.17 0.83 9.64
CA TYR A 99 -5.15 0.72 11.08
C TYR A 99 -3.82 0.14 11.53
N ALA A 100 -3.07 0.94 12.31
CA ALA A 100 -1.70 0.61 12.71
C ALA A 100 -0.80 0.27 11.49
N PHE A 101 -0.46 -1.00 11.29
CA PHE A 101 0.42 -1.48 10.22
C PHE A 101 -0.33 -2.18 9.08
N PHE A 102 -1.66 -2.31 9.21
CA PHE A 102 -2.49 -2.87 8.15
C PHE A 102 -3.13 -1.77 7.35
N VAL A 103 -3.12 -1.93 6.03
CA VAL A 103 -3.82 -1.04 5.12
C VAL A 103 -4.65 -1.90 4.18
N LEU A 104 -5.93 -1.59 4.07
CA LEU A 104 -6.79 -2.13 3.04
C LEU A 104 -7.06 -1.02 2.04
N ASP A 105 -6.88 -1.30 0.76
CA ASP A 105 -7.35 -0.42 -0.28
C ASP A 105 -8.11 -1.21 -1.34
N ALA A 106 -9.10 -0.57 -1.95
CA ALA A 106 -9.93 -1.20 -2.95
C ALA A 106 -10.58 -0.16 -3.84
N GLY A 107 -10.83 -0.49 -5.10
CA GLY A 107 -11.54 0.40 -5.99
C GLY A 107 -11.49 0.00 -7.46
N PRO A 108 -11.98 0.89 -8.34
CA PRO A 108 -11.90 0.70 -9.78
C PRO A 108 -10.47 0.45 -10.24
N TYR A 109 -10.34 -0.48 -11.19
CA TYR A 109 -9.11 -0.84 -11.85
C TYR A 109 -9.34 -0.84 -13.36
N ALA A 110 -8.40 -0.25 -14.10
CA ALA A 110 -8.40 -0.27 -15.55
C ALA A 110 -7.01 -0.68 -16.03
N ARG A 111 -6.96 -1.60 -16.97
CA ARG A 111 -5.77 -2.07 -17.66
C ARG A 111 -5.89 -1.68 -19.12
N PHE A 112 -4.81 -1.15 -19.66
CA PHE A 112 -4.69 -0.64 -21.02
C PHE A 112 -3.47 -1.29 -21.68
N GLY A 113 -3.66 -1.93 -22.82
CA GLY A 113 -2.60 -2.67 -23.51
C GLY A 113 -3.20 -3.76 -24.38
N ARG A 114 -2.42 -4.83 -24.60
CA ARG A 114 -2.84 -5.99 -25.40
C ARG A 114 -4.11 -6.64 -24.86
N HIS A 115 -4.24 -6.66 -23.53
CA HIS A 115 -5.39 -7.18 -22.80
C HIS A 115 -6.05 -6.06 -22.00
N SER A 116 -6.75 -5.16 -22.70
CA SER A 116 -7.44 -4.03 -22.07
C SER A 116 -8.70 -4.50 -21.35
N ALA A 117 -8.84 -4.11 -20.09
CA ALA A 117 -9.95 -4.55 -19.25
C ALA A 117 -10.25 -3.55 -18.15
N ILE A 118 -11.50 -3.54 -17.67
CA ILE A 118 -11.92 -2.74 -16.52
C ILE A 118 -12.45 -3.67 -15.44
N GLY A 119 -12.33 -3.27 -14.18
CA GLY A 119 -12.76 -4.13 -13.09
C GLY A 119 -12.59 -3.50 -11.73
N PHE A 120 -12.47 -4.36 -10.73
CA PHE A 120 -12.29 -3.99 -9.34
C PHE A 120 -11.07 -4.69 -8.79
N ARG A 121 -10.25 -3.96 -8.04
CA ARG A 121 -9.05 -4.47 -7.36
C ARG A 121 -9.14 -4.17 -5.88
N ALA A 122 -8.71 -5.12 -5.06
CA ALA A 122 -8.55 -4.95 -3.62
C ALA A 122 -7.20 -5.46 -3.17
N ARG A 123 -6.58 -4.77 -2.21
CA ARG A 123 -5.30 -5.14 -1.62
C ARG A 123 -5.33 -5.06 -0.12
N ALA A 124 -4.63 -5.99 0.50
CA ALA A 124 -4.22 -5.91 1.88
C ALA A 124 -2.71 -5.70 1.93
N CYS A 125 -2.28 -4.65 2.59
CA CYS A 125 -0.89 -4.30 2.77
C CYS A 125 -0.51 -4.38 4.24
N VAL A 126 0.68 -4.91 4.50
CA VAL A 126 1.32 -4.94 5.82
C VAL A 126 2.58 -4.08 5.74
N ALA A 127 2.62 -3.00 6.51
CA ALA A 127 3.81 -2.17 6.64
C ALA A 127 4.82 -2.86 7.57
N ILE A 128 6.04 -3.10 7.09
CA ILE A 128 7.10 -3.81 7.83
C ILE A 128 8.12 -2.81 8.39
N VAL A 129 8.52 -1.80 7.60
CA VAL A 129 9.51 -0.78 7.98
C VAL A 129 9.08 0.59 7.46
N GLY A 130 8.27 1.34 8.25
CA GLY A 130 7.97 2.79 8.14
C GLY A 130 7.49 3.40 6.81
N ALA A 131 7.63 2.67 5.72
CA ALA A 131 7.68 3.09 4.33
C ALA A 131 7.55 1.85 3.42
N VAL A 132 8.15 0.72 3.80
CA VAL A 132 8.06 -0.54 3.06
C VAL A 132 6.83 -1.33 3.48
N SER A 133 5.99 -1.66 2.52
CA SER A 133 4.78 -2.47 2.66
C SER A 133 4.83 -3.68 1.74
N PHE A 134 4.38 -4.83 2.26
CA PHE A 134 4.07 -5.99 1.44
C PHE A 134 2.57 -6.02 1.20
N CYS A 135 2.16 -6.02 -0.06
CA CYS A 135 0.77 -6.01 -0.47
C CYS A 135 0.42 -7.31 -1.19
N GLY A 136 -0.66 -7.96 -0.74
CA GLY A 136 -1.32 -9.05 -1.44
C GLY A 136 -2.66 -8.56 -1.95
N GLY A 137 -2.99 -8.80 -3.22
CA GLY A 137 -4.22 -8.32 -3.82
C GLY A 137 -4.82 -9.28 -4.81
N ALA A 138 -6.06 -9.00 -5.17
CA ALA A 138 -6.74 -9.67 -6.28
C ALA A 138 -7.59 -8.67 -7.05
N ALA A 139 -7.81 -8.96 -8.33
CA ALA A 139 -8.74 -8.21 -9.15
C ALA A 139 -9.71 -9.13 -9.89
N ALA A 140 -10.90 -8.60 -10.16
CA ALA A 140 -11.89 -9.21 -11.03
C ALA A 140 -12.20 -8.24 -12.18
N LEU A 141 -12.01 -8.71 -13.41
CA LEU A 141 -12.12 -7.90 -14.62
C LEU A 141 -13.39 -8.25 -15.41
N SER A 142 -13.87 -7.31 -16.22
CA SER A 142 -15.09 -7.44 -17.03
C SER A 142 -15.04 -8.58 -18.05
N GLY A 143 -13.85 -9.08 -18.40
CA GLY A 143 -13.63 -10.24 -19.27
C GLY A 143 -13.68 -11.59 -18.56
N GLY A 144 -13.99 -11.64 -17.26
CA GLY A 144 -13.94 -12.87 -16.45
C GLY A 144 -12.53 -13.23 -15.95
N GLU A 145 -11.51 -12.55 -16.46
CA GLU A 145 -10.13 -12.64 -15.99
C GLU A 145 -10.02 -12.26 -14.50
N ARG A 146 -9.19 -13.02 -13.78
CA ARG A 146 -8.86 -12.79 -12.38
C ARG A 146 -7.36 -12.93 -12.23
N PHE A 147 -6.77 -12.05 -11.43
CA PHE A 147 -5.37 -12.16 -11.08
C PHE A 147 -5.17 -12.00 -9.59
N GLY A 148 -4.15 -12.68 -9.07
CA GLY A 148 -3.57 -12.40 -7.78
C GLY A 148 -2.35 -11.49 -7.94
N GLU A 149 -1.97 -10.78 -6.89
CA GLU A 149 -0.73 -9.99 -6.92
C GLU A 149 0.00 -10.02 -5.60
N VAL A 150 1.32 -9.90 -5.70
CA VAL A 150 2.24 -9.73 -4.59
C VAL A 150 3.19 -8.59 -4.92
N THR A 151 3.18 -7.54 -4.10
CA THR A 151 3.88 -6.29 -4.40
C THR A 151 4.63 -5.77 -3.18
N LEU A 152 5.85 -5.32 -3.40
CA LEU A 152 6.60 -4.48 -2.48
C LEU A 152 6.31 -3.02 -2.81
N LEU A 153 5.85 -2.25 -1.83
CA LEU A 153 5.51 -0.84 -1.98
C LEU A 153 6.33 0.00 -1.01
N LEU A 154 7.18 0.88 -1.54
CA LEU A 154 7.95 1.83 -0.75
C LEU A 154 7.27 3.19 -0.79
N LYS A 155 6.83 3.71 0.36
CA LYS A 155 6.18 5.01 0.52
C LYS A 155 7.06 6.00 1.27
N TYR A 156 7.10 7.23 0.78
CA TYR A 156 7.69 8.39 1.42
C TYR A 156 6.58 9.27 2.03
N PRO A 157 6.45 9.30 3.36
CA PRO A 157 5.43 10.09 4.03
C PRO A 157 5.79 11.58 4.08
N ARG A 158 4.84 12.45 3.77
CA ARG A 158 4.93 13.91 3.92
C ARG A 158 3.71 14.42 4.67
N ARG A 159 3.92 15.03 5.84
CA ARG A 159 2.85 15.69 6.58
C ARG A 159 2.42 16.95 5.82
N ARG A 160 1.12 17.17 5.73
CA ARG A 160 0.56 18.42 5.22
C ARG A 160 0.41 19.40 6.39
N GLU A 161 1.09 20.52 6.32
CA GLU A 161 0.89 21.61 7.28
C GLU A 161 -0.51 22.22 7.05
N PRO A 162 -1.26 22.55 8.12
CA PRO A 162 -2.48 23.32 7.97
C PRO A 162 -2.14 24.68 7.36
N ALA A 163 -2.92 25.06 6.34
CA ALA A 163 -2.81 26.37 5.68
C ALA A 163 -3.40 27.49 6.56
#